data_AF-A0A5C3P240-F1
#
_entry.id   AF-A0A5C3P240-F1
#
_cell.length_a   1.000
_cell.length_b   1.000
_cell.length_c   1.000
_cell.angle_alpha   90.00
_cell.angle_beta   90.00
_cell.angle_gamma   90.00
#
_symmetry.space_group_name_H-M   'P 1'
#
loop_
_entity.id
_entity.type
_entity.pdbx_description
1 polymer ?
#
loop_
_entity_poly.entity_id
_entity_poly.type
_entity_poly.pdbx_seq_one_letter_code
_entity_poly.pdbx_strand_id
1 'polypeptide(L)'
;MSKRIDRFFRWLSENDIQVDPGISIVQAEAGITVHSTAAFNNFARAVAAIPKSAVLSVRTCTLSEQISWVPYGHGAVLAMSLALYSEILSGAQSRWFDYLQSLPAKIVPIARLWGHPAAFPNGTDAHEACNWIHGTEVQRELQDDDGALLVAEIDDYYKFDVEPLLFSHDLVPSLSGFLHAYSLVCSRAFLVDAYHGLSMVPVADAFNHAQNNHVQLASEYDVCPECGSLAECPHDQEDSIEPSRHEHPAEDVMDTVDMVAVRPIPAGVEIFNTYGAHLGNAALLARYGFVLDGCEADKVTFGWPGSGLVLRNQHEDFVEIFQEVKSGVGPLVDVSSSLYESGDDTKEPSLSVNSDGQASLGLFVWAARNVALDELSSPPQAQSVIRDAISGLLIRTFSVLLQLEIRRNMDSDVDADPITDALQILVKSAGTISDLCRTRLGRAGHPEHRIASSQMLGELLDDLPPEKCKIRYALEYLLNERAILEACATHWEELRDIVGEVSRPGLQDEVSGYLADEMCTSK
;
A
#
# COMPACT_ATOMS: atom_id res chain seq x y z
N MET A 1 26.63 -19.12 20.08
CA MET A 1 25.25 -18.96 19.59
C MET A 1 24.30 -18.92 20.77
N SER A 2 23.20 -18.17 20.67
CA SER A 2 22.20 -18.04 21.75
C SER A 2 21.40 -19.35 21.89
N LYS A 3 21.12 -19.82 23.11
CA LYS A 3 20.31 -21.03 23.36
C LYS A 3 18.92 -21.02 22.69
N ARG A 4 18.42 -19.86 22.25
CA ARG A 4 17.16 -19.74 21.50
C ARG A 4 17.31 -20.19 20.04
N ILE A 5 18.36 -19.76 19.36
CA ILE A 5 18.56 -20.07 17.94
C ILE A 5 18.88 -21.55 17.74
N ASP A 6 19.62 -22.16 18.68
CA ASP A 6 19.92 -23.60 18.65
C ASP A 6 18.66 -24.46 18.79
N ARG A 7 17.66 -24.00 19.56
CA ARG A 7 16.36 -24.68 19.67
C ARG A 7 15.55 -24.52 18.39
N PHE A 8 15.56 -23.32 17.81
CA PHE A 8 14.90 -23.07 16.54
C PHE A 8 15.44 -23.98 15.43
N PHE A 9 16.77 -24.08 15.25
CA PHE A 9 17.35 -24.98 14.24
C PHE A 9 17.01 -26.46 14.44
N ARG A 10 16.92 -26.91 15.71
CA ARG A 10 16.46 -28.27 16.00
C ARG A 10 15.01 -28.46 15.58
N TRP A 11 14.14 -27.52 15.94
CA TRP A 11 12.73 -27.53 15.57
C TRP A 11 12.54 -27.54 14.04
N LEU A 12 13.34 -26.78 13.29
CA LEU A 12 13.32 -26.83 11.81
C LEU A 12 13.61 -28.24 11.29
N SER A 13 14.63 -28.90 11.85
CA SER A 13 15.02 -30.25 11.45
C SER A 13 13.96 -31.30 11.81
N GLU A 14 13.28 -31.12 12.94
CA GLU A 14 12.21 -32.03 13.41
C GLU A 14 10.90 -31.89 12.60
N ASN A 15 10.73 -30.80 11.85
CA ASN A 15 9.56 -30.52 11.03
C ASN A 15 9.87 -30.55 9.52
N ASP A 16 10.95 -31.23 9.13
CA ASP A 16 11.38 -31.41 7.73
C ASP A 16 11.56 -30.10 6.95
N ILE A 17 11.82 -28.97 7.64
CA ILE A 17 12.09 -27.68 6.99
C ILE A 17 13.52 -27.68 6.46
N GLN A 18 13.64 -27.48 5.15
CA GLN A 18 14.93 -27.45 4.47
C GLN A 18 15.41 -26.02 4.33
N VAL A 19 16.62 -25.73 4.77
CA VAL A 19 17.30 -24.44 4.58
C VAL A 19 18.60 -24.70 3.84
N ASP A 20 18.87 -23.95 2.77
CA ASP A 20 20.07 -24.15 1.95
C ASP A 20 21.34 -23.92 2.82
N PRO A 21 22.38 -24.77 2.71
CA PRO A 21 23.61 -24.63 3.50
C PRO A 21 24.34 -23.29 3.31
N GLY A 22 24.08 -22.60 2.18
CA GLY A 22 24.55 -21.25 1.90
C GLY A 22 23.80 -20.15 2.65
N ILE A 23 22.84 -20.48 3.51
CA ILE A 23 22.01 -19.55 4.28
C ILE A 23 22.34 -19.66 5.77
N SER A 24 22.51 -18.51 6.41
CA SER A 24 22.81 -18.38 7.83
C SER A 24 21.77 -17.48 8.50
N ILE A 25 21.03 -18.04 9.45
CA ILE A 25 20.07 -17.31 10.26
C ILE A 25 20.79 -16.81 11.52
N VAL A 26 20.82 -15.50 11.72
CA VAL A 26 21.63 -14.84 12.76
C VAL A 26 20.77 -13.98 13.68
N GLN A 27 21.00 -14.11 15.00
CA GLN A 27 20.37 -13.23 15.99
C GLN A 27 20.99 -11.83 15.92
N ALA A 28 20.15 -10.82 15.71
CA ALA A 28 20.46 -9.40 15.79
C ALA A 28 19.74 -8.74 16.99
N GLU A 29 19.99 -7.45 17.23
CA GLU A 29 19.32 -6.68 18.31
C GLU A 29 17.80 -6.58 18.09
N ALA A 30 17.36 -6.40 16.84
CA ALA A 30 15.96 -6.24 16.46
C ALA A 30 15.22 -7.57 16.22
N GLY A 31 15.88 -8.72 16.38
CA GLY A 31 15.29 -10.03 16.11
C GLY A 31 16.27 -10.96 15.39
N ILE A 32 15.83 -11.53 14.28
CA ILE A 32 16.64 -12.44 13.46
C ILE A 32 16.83 -11.80 12.09
N THR A 33 17.99 -12.04 11.48
CA THR A 33 18.34 -11.63 10.11
C THR A 33 18.87 -12.84 9.35
N VAL A 34 18.69 -12.85 8.03
CA VAL A 34 19.10 -13.97 7.18
C VAL A 34 20.21 -13.53 6.25
N HIS A 35 21.34 -14.24 6.27
CA HIS A 35 22.55 -13.88 5.53
C HIS A 35 22.99 -15.01 4.61
N SER A 36 23.59 -14.64 3.50
CA SER A 36 24.27 -15.56 2.59
C SER A 36 25.68 -15.86 3.08
N THR A 37 26.09 -17.13 3.01
CA THR A 37 27.49 -17.57 3.24
C THR A 37 28.20 -17.92 1.94
N ALA A 38 27.44 -18.11 0.86
CA ALA A 38 27.91 -18.37 -0.50
C ALA A 38 27.09 -17.56 -1.50
N ALA A 39 27.61 -17.42 -2.72
CA ALA A 39 26.90 -16.72 -3.79
C ALA A 39 25.86 -17.63 -4.46
N PHE A 40 24.68 -17.10 -4.74
CA PHE A 40 23.61 -17.75 -5.49
C PHE A 40 23.40 -17.04 -6.81
N ASN A 41 23.78 -17.69 -7.92
CA ASN A 41 23.68 -17.11 -9.27
C ASN A 41 22.50 -17.65 -10.08
N ASN A 42 21.82 -18.68 -9.57
CA ASN A 42 20.70 -19.32 -10.25
C ASN A 42 19.39 -18.72 -9.74
N PHE A 43 18.64 -18.12 -10.66
CA PHE A 43 17.25 -17.73 -10.45
C PHE A 43 16.38 -18.97 -10.23
N ALA A 44 15.28 -18.82 -9.50
CA ALA A 44 14.28 -19.86 -9.21
C ALA A 44 14.76 -21.03 -8.33
N ARG A 45 15.91 -20.90 -7.64
CA ARG A 45 16.32 -21.87 -6.61
C ARG A 45 15.67 -21.51 -5.28
N ALA A 46 15.00 -22.48 -4.64
CA ALA A 46 14.56 -22.35 -3.26
C ALA A 46 15.78 -22.27 -2.31
N VAL A 47 15.84 -21.22 -1.50
CA VAL A 47 16.80 -21.05 -0.41
C VAL A 47 16.27 -21.61 0.91
N ALA A 48 14.95 -21.77 1.02
CA ALA A 48 14.29 -22.55 2.06
C ALA A 48 13.02 -23.18 1.49
N ALA A 49 12.70 -24.40 1.92
CA ALA A 49 11.45 -25.11 1.61
C ALA A 49 10.77 -25.52 2.92
N ILE A 50 9.55 -25.06 3.13
CA ILE A 50 8.80 -25.19 4.37
C ILE A 50 7.58 -26.06 4.10
N PRO A 51 7.49 -27.29 4.64
CA PRO A 51 6.29 -28.12 4.47
C PRO A 51 5.05 -27.38 4.99
N LYS A 52 3.95 -27.38 4.24
CA LYS A 52 2.71 -26.70 4.67
C LYS A 52 2.16 -27.25 6.00
N SER A 53 2.49 -28.49 6.35
CA SER A 53 2.22 -29.09 7.66
C SER A 53 2.91 -28.36 8.82
N ALA A 54 4.05 -27.69 8.58
CA ALA A 54 4.78 -26.92 9.59
C ALA A 54 4.26 -25.49 9.74
N VAL A 55 3.44 -25.00 8.82
CA VAL A 55 2.84 -23.66 8.84
C VAL A 55 1.82 -23.55 9.98
N LEU A 56 1.89 -22.44 10.73
CA LEU A 56 0.89 -22.08 11.73
C LEU A 56 -0.19 -21.22 11.07
N SER A 57 -1.38 -21.77 10.94
CA SER A 57 -2.56 -21.15 10.32
C SER A 57 -3.79 -21.37 11.21
N VAL A 58 -4.90 -20.69 10.92
CA VAL A 58 -6.18 -20.98 11.57
C VAL A 58 -6.57 -22.45 11.39
N ARG A 59 -6.28 -23.05 10.23
CA ARG A 59 -6.57 -24.47 9.92
C ARG A 59 -5.73 -25.46 10.70
N THR A 60 -4.51 -25.09 11.08
CA THR A 60 -3.55 -26.03 11.67
C THR A 60 -3.41 -25.90 13.17
N CYS A 61 -3.76 -24.74 13.75
CA CYS A 61 -3.63 -24.48 15.18
C CYS A 61 -4.46 -25.44 16.04
N THR A 62 -4.14 -25.52 17.32
CA THR A 62 -4.77 -26.41 18.30
C THR A 62 -6.27 -26.15 18.42
N LEU A 63 -6.70 -24.89 18.26
CA LEU A 63 -8.10 -24.46 18.35
C LEU A 63 -8.76 -24.27 16.97
N SER A 64 -8.28 -24.97 15.95
CA SER A 64 -8.74 -24.82 14.56
C SER A 64 -10.23 -25.11 14.35
N GLU A 65 -10.82 -25.99 15.15
CA GLU A 65 -12.25 -26.32 15.07
C GLU A 65 -13.15 -25.22 15.68
N GLN A 66 -12.59 -24.35 16.53
CA GLN A 66 -13.35 -23.33 17.26
C GLN A 66 -13.15 -21.92 16.70
N ILE A 67 -12.12 -21.70 15.89
CA ILE A 67 -11.82 -20.40 15.28
C ILE A 67 -12.41 -20.36 13.87
N SER A 68 -13.29 -19.38 13.63
CA SER A 68 -13.85 -19.14 12.31
C SER A 68 -12.76 -18.84 11.28
N TRP A 69 -12.79 -19.55 10.16
CA TRP A 69 -11.89 -19.26 9.05
C TRP A 69 -12.37 -18.03 8.29
N VAL A 70 -11.46 -17.06 8.11
CA VAL A 70 -11.70 -15.83 7.37
C VAL A 70 -10.62 -15.69 6.30
N PRO A 71 -10.97 -15.61 5.01
CA PRO A 71 -9.99 -15.70 3.92
C PRO A 71 -9.11 -14.47 3.74
N TYR A 72 -9.64 -13.27 3.97
CA TYR A 72 -8.96 -12.01 3.64
C TYR A 72 -9.39 -10.86 4.57
N GLY A 73 -8.74 -9.71 4.39
CA GLY A 73 -9.07 -8.48 5.10
C GLY A 73 -8.64 -8.49 6.57
N HIS A 74 -9.16 -7.54 7.35
CA HIS A 74 -8.81 -7.40 8.76
C HIS A 74 -9.31 -8.58 9.60
N GLY A 75 -10.47 -9.17 9.26
CA GLY A 75 -10.99 -10.38 9.91
C GLY A 75 -10.02 -11.57 9.83
N ALA A 76 -9.31 -11.76 8.70
CA ALA A 76 -8.27 -12.78 8.59
C ALA A 76 -7.10 -12.52 9.55
N VAL A 77 -6.70 -11.26 9.72
CA VAL A 77 -5.68 -10.85 10.69
C VAL A 77 -6.14 -11.16 12.11
N LEU A 78 -7.39 -10.83 12.46
CA LEU A 78 -7.96 -11.10 13.79
C LEU A 78 -8.04 -12.60 14.11
N ALA A 79 -8.57 -13.40 13.18
CA ALA A 79 -8.66 -14.85 13.31
C ALA A 79 -7.27 -15.49 13.46
N MET A 80 -6.31 -15.09 12.61
CA MET A 80 -4.94 -15.59 12.70
C MET A 80 -4.22 -15.13 13.98
N SER A 81 -4.54 -13.94 14.49
CA SER A 81 -4.01 -13.42 15.77
C SER A 81 -4.51 -14.23 16.95
N LEU A 82 -5.78 -14.67 16.93
CA LEU A 82 -6.33 -15.57 17.94
C LEU A 82 -5.67 -16.94 17.88
N ALA A 83 -5.50 -17.51 16.68
CA ALA A 83 -4.79 -18.76 16.48
C ALA A 83 -3.37 -18.69 17.04
N LEU A 84 -2.59 -17.68 16.64
CA LEU A 84 -1.23 -17.44 17.15
C LEU A 84 -1.22 -17.23 18.67
N TYR A 85 -2.15 -16.44 19.21
CA TYR A 85 -2.17 -16.14 20.63
C TYR A 85 -2.48 -17.37 21.49
N SER A 86 -3.37 -18.25 21.02
CA SER A 86 -3.66 -19.52 21.68
C SER A 86 -2.42 -20.41 21.78
N GLU A 87 -1.62 -20.49 20.72
CA GLU A 87 -0.37 -21.25 20.69
C GLU A 87 0.71 -20.64 21.60
N ILE A 88 0.79 -19.31 21.66
CA ILE A 88 1.67 -18.60 22.59
C ILE A 88 1.31 -18.94 24.04
N LEU A 89 0.02 -18.93 24.40
CA LEU A 89 -0.45 -19.23 25.76
C LEU A 89 -0.25 -20.71 26.14
N SER A 90 -0.39 -21.63 25.19
CA SER A 90 -0.13 -23.07 25.39
C SER A 90 1.33 -23.38 25.74
N GLY A 91 2.25 -22.45 25.47
CA GLY A 91 3.66 -22.59 25.84
C GLY A 91 4.26 -23.88 25.27
N ALA A 92 4.96 -24.66 26.11
CA ALA A 92 5.64 -25.87 25.68
C ALA A 92 4.71 -27.00 25.18
N GLN A 93 3.39 -26.86 25.34
CA GLN A 93 2.42 -27.78 24.74
C GLN A 93 2.14 -27.47 23.27
N SER A 94 2.44 -26.25 22.82
CA SER A 94 2.32 -25.88 21.41
C SER A 94 3.36 -26.63 20.58
N ARG A 95 2.94 -27.22 19.45
CA ARG A 95 3.87 -27.84 18.49
C ARG A 95 4.85 -26.82 17.89
N TRP A 96 4.51 -25.53 17.91
CA TRP A 96 5.34 -24.44 17.40
C TRP A 96 6.18 -23.75 18.48
N PHE A 97 6.20 -24.26 19.72
CA PHE A 97 6.79 -23.55 20.85
C PHE A 97 8.18 -22.98 20.57
N ASP A 98 9.10 -23.79 20.04
CA ASP A 98 10.48 -23.36 19.76
C ASP A 98 10.59 -22.40 18.55
N TYR A 99 9.69 -22.49 17.56
CA TYR A 99 9.54 -21.45 16.53
C TYR A 99 9.07 -20.13 17.14
N LEU A 100 8.04 -20.15 17.99
CA LEU A 100 7.51 -18.95 18.63
C LEU A 100 8.56 -18.25 19.51
N GLN A 101 9.54 -18.98 20.07
CA GLN A 101 10.66 -18.39 20.81
C GLN A 101 11.64 -17.58 19.93
N SER A 102 11.58 -17.76 18.61
CA SER A 102 12.40 -17.01 17.63
C SER A 102 11.82 -15.63 17.30
N LEU A 103 10.51 -15.44 17.53
CA LEU A 103 9.79 -14.20 17.24
C LEU A 103 10.16 -13.09 18.23
N PRO A 104 9.96 -11.80 17.86
CA PRO A 104 10.10 -10.68 18.78
C PRO A 104 9.27 -10.88 20.05
N ALA A 105 9.93 -10.76 21.21
CA ALA A 105 9.28 -10.99 22.51
C ALA A 105 8.43 -9.80 23.01
N LYS A 106 8.52 -8.65 22.33
CA LYS A 106 7.74 -7.44 22.62
C LYS A 106 6.82 -7.16 21.44
N ILE A 107 5.75 -6.40 21.71
CA ILE A 107 4.85 -5.86 20.68
C ILE A 107 5.68 -5.13 19.61
N VAL A 108 5.48 -5.49 18.35
CA VAL A 108 6.11 -4.80 17.21
C VAL A 108 5.48 -3.40 17.14
N PRO A 109 6.28 -2.32 17.01
CA PRO A 109 5.79 -0.95 17.14
C PRO A 109 5.03 -0.44 15.90
N ILE A 110 4.09 -1.22 15.38
CA ILE A 110 3.26 -0.92 14.21
C ILE A 110 2.33 0.28 14.50
N ALA A 111 2.10 1.14 13.51
CA ALA A 111 1.33 2.37 13.74
C ALA A 111 -0.15 2.13 14.05
N ARG A 112 -0.71 0.98 13.66
CA ARG A 112 -2.05 0.52 14.08
C ARG A 112 -2.26 0.45 15.58
N LEU A 113 -1.20 0.27 16.36
CA LEU A 113 -1.26 0.18 17.81
C LEU A 113 -0.78 1.46 18.52
N TRP A 114 -0.39 2.49 17.76
CA TRP A 114 0.04 3.76 18.36
C TRP A 114 -1.12 4.43 19.10
N GLY A 115 -0.85 4.87 20.33
CA GLY A 115 -1.86 5.42 21.23
C GLY A 115 -2.69 4.38 22.00
N HIS A 116 -2.58 3.07 21.70
CA HIS A 116 -3.31 2.05 22.45
C HIS A 116 -2.68 1.80 23.84
N PRO A 117 -3.42 2.02 24.95
CA PRO A 117 -2.85 2.01 26.30
C PRO A 117 -2.37 0.61 26.73
N ALA A 118 -2.99 -0.48 26.25
CA ALA A 118 -2.53 -1.83 26.57
C ALA A 118 -1.33 -2.28 25.71
N ALA A 119 -1.08 -1.61 24.58
CA ALA A 119 0.11 -1.89 23.75
C ALA A 119 1.34 -1.18 24.31
N PHE A 120 1.18 0.10 24.69
CA PHE A 120 2.27 0.93 25.18
C PHE A 120 1.89 1.71 26.46
N PRO A 121 1.77 1.06 27.64
CA PRO A 121 1.24 1.67 28.87
C PRO A 121 2.00 2.90 29.37
N ASN A 122 3.30 2.99 29.08
CA ASN A 122 4.17 4.13 29.42
C ASN A 122 4.71 4.83 28.17
N GLY A 123 4.14 4.55 26.99
CA GLY A 123 4.67 4.96 25.71
C GLY A 123 4.23 6.36 25.30
N THR A 124 4.73 7.40 25.96
CA THR A 124 4.49 8.80 25.55
C THR A 124 4.85 9.01 24.07
N ASP A 125 5.94 8.39 23.62
CA ASP A 125 6.36 8.33 22.20
C ASP A 125 5.26 7.78 21.27
N ALA A 126 4.62 6.66 21.61
CA ALA A 126 3.57 6.07 20.76
C ALA A 126 2.29 6.90 20.75
N HIS A 127 1.93 7.48 21.90
CA HIS A 127 0.76 8.35 22.01
C HIS A 127 0.93 9.64 21.20
N GLU A 128 2.10 10.26 21.30
CA GLU A 128 2.44 11.48 20.57
C GLU A 128 2.57 11.23 19.06
N ALA A 129 3.17 10.11 18.64
CA ALA A 129 3.29 9.71 17.24
C ALA A 129 1.93 9.59 16.53
N CYS A 130 0.87 9.16 17.24
CA CYS A 130 -0.48 9.06 16.70
C CYS A 130 -1.02 10.44 16.23
N ASN A 131 -0.65 11.53 16.90
CA ASN A 131 -1.06 12.87 16.49
C ASN A 131 -0.36 13.33 15.19
N TRP A 132 0.85 12.84 14.93
CA TRP A 132 1.65 13.21 13.75
C TRP A 132 1.18 12.54 12.46
N ILE A 133 0.54 11.38 12.55
CA ILE A 133 -0.03 10.66 11.40
C ILE A 133 -1.49 11.04 11.11
N HIS A 134 -2.06 11.98 11.86
CA HIS A 134 -3.41 12.44 11.61
C HIS A 134 -3.50 13.15 10.25
N GLY A 135 -4.55 12.88 9.49
CA GLY A 135 -4.75 13.44 8.16
C GLY A 135 -3.69 13.02 7.16
N THR A 136 -2.97 11.91 7.40
CA THR A 136 -1.99 11.34 6.46
C THR A 136 -2.51 10.04 5.85
N GLU A 137 -1.80 9.47 4.89
CA GLU A 137 -2.14 8.16 4.33
C GLU A 137 -1.97 7.03 5.35
N VAL A 138 -1.09 7.20 6.35
CA VAL A 138 -0.98 6.23 7.46
C VAL A 138 -2.31 6.15 8.19
N GLN A 139 -3.01 7.28 8.43
CA GLN A 139 -4.34 7.23 9.04
C GLN A 139 -5.32 6.37 8.25
N ARG A 140 -5.29 6.43 6.90
CA ARG A 140 -6.14 5.58 6.04
C ARG A 140 -5.92 4.10 6.34
N GLU A 141 -4.67 3.68 6.56
CA GLU A 141 -4.32 2.28 6.88
C GLU A 141 -4.80 1.81 8.28
N LEU A 142 -5.26 2.74 9.12
CA LEU A 142 -5.73 2.48 10.49
C LEU A 142 -7.25 2.38 10.60
N GLN A 143 -7.98 2.54 9.49
CA GLN A 143 -9.43 2.56 9.45
C GLN A 143 -9.97 1.67 8.32
N ASP A 144 -11.24 1.31 8.41
CA ASP A 144 -11.96 0.66 7.32
C ASP A 144 -12.46 1.69 6.28
N ASP A 145 -13.18 1.20 5.28
CA ASP A 145 -13.71 2.02 4.18
C ASP A 145 -14.75 3.05 4.65
N ASP A 146 -15.46 2.77 5.75
CA ASP A 146 -16.43 3.66 6.38
C ASP A 146 -15.78 4.68 7.35
N GLY A 147 -14.47 4.52 7.60
CA GLY A 147 -13.69 5.37 8.49
C GLY A 147 -13.76 4.98 9.97
N ALA A 148 -14.30 3.80 10.29
CA ALA A 148 -14.22 3.25 11.63
C ALA A 148 -12.78 2.78 11.91
N LEU A 149 -12.30 3.06 13.12
CA LEU A 149 -10.92 2.73 13.49
C LEU A 149 -10.78 1.22 13.72
N LEU A 150 -9.80 0.60 13.06
CA LEU A 150 -9.50 -0.82 13.22
C LEU A 150 -9.15 -1.18 14.67
N VAL A 151 -8.59 -0.23 15.44
CA VAL A 151 -8.27 -0.45 16.86
C VAL A 151 -9.52 -0.75 17.70
N ALA A 152 -10.67 -0.17 17.37
CA ALA A 152 -11.91 -0.45 18.07
C ALA A 152 -12.41 -1.88 17.76
N GLU A 153 -12.27 -2.30 16.49
CA GLU A 153 -12.58 -3.67 16.08
C GLU A 153 -11.68 -4.70 16.78
N ILE A 154 -10.39 -4.40 16.96
CA ILE A 154 -9.45 -5.24 17.72
C ILE A 154 -9.92 -5.42 19.17
N ASP A 155 -10.33 -4.33 19.84
CA ASP A 155 -10.80 -4.36 21.22
C ASP A 155 -12.11 -5.15 21.36
N ASP A 156 -13.05 -4.95 20.44
CA ASP A 156 -14.32 -5.68 20.42
C ASP A 156 -14.09 -7.17 20.16
N TYR A 157 -13.29 -7.53 19.17
CA TYR A 157 -12.95 -8.93 18.87
C TYR A 157 -12.23 -9.61 20.05
N TYR A 158 -11.32 -8.88 20.73
CA TYR A 158 -10.69 -9.42 21.94
C TYR A 158 -11.73 -9.76 23.01
N LYS A 159 -12.65 -8.83 23.26
CA LYS A 159 -13.62 -8.94 24.35
C LYS A 159 -14.72 -9.97 24.07
N PHE A 160 -15.19 -10.05 22.84
CA PHE A 160 -16.37 -10.86 22.50
C PHE A 160 -16.02 -12.24 21.95
N ASP A 161 -14.84 -12.41 21.33
CA ASP A 161 -14.45 -13.67 20.68
C ASP A 161 -13.23 -14.30 21.36
N VAL A 162 -12.12 -13.55 21.51
CA VAL A 162 -10.83 -14.08 21.99
C VAL A 162 -10.91 -14.48 23.46
N GLU A 163 -11.31 -13.56 24.33
CA GLU A 163 -11.28 -13.75 25.78
C GLU A 163 -12.20 -14.90 26.22
N PRO A 164 -13.48 -14.97 25.78
CA PRO A 164 -14.36 -16.08 26.14
C PRO A 164 -13.86 -17.45 25.63
N LEU A 165 -13.35 -17.51 24.40
CA LEU A 165 -12.86 -18.77 23.83
C LEU A 165 -11.64 -19.29 24.59
N LEU A 166 -10.66 -18.43 24.86
CA LEU A 166 -9.44 -18.84 25.55
C LEU A 166 -9.70 -19.22 27.02
N PHE A 167 -10.58 -18.51 27.72
CA PHE A 167 -11.00 -18.91 29.06
C PHE A 167 -11.71 -20.28 29.08
N SER A 168 -12.48 -20.61 28.05
CA SER A 168 -13.14 -21.92 27.96
C SER A 168 -12.16 -23.10 27.81
N HIS A 169 -10.89 -22.82 27.51
CA HIS A 169 -9.80 -23.79 27.39
C HIS A 169 -8.76 -23.67 28.51
N ASP A 170 -9.13 -23.08 29.66
CA ASP A 170 -8.25 -22.89 30.83
C ASP A 170 -6.99 -22.05 30.55
N LEU A 171 -6.99 -21.25 29.47
CA LEU A 171 -5.93 -20.30 29.17
C LEU A 171 -6.23 -18.96 29.87
N VAL A 172 -5.17 -18.20 30.18
CA VAL A 172 -5.28 -16.88 30.86
C VAL A 172 -4.91 -15.78 29.86
N PRO A 173 -5.87 -15.27 29.06
CA PRO A 173 -5.61 -14.22 28.11
C PRO A 173 -5.41 -12.85 28.78
N SER A 174 -4.78 -11.95 28.05
CA SER A 174 -4.72 -10.52 28.35
C SER A 174 -4.75 -9.75 27.04
N LEU A 175 -5.34 -8.55 27.04
CA LEU A 175 -5.37 -7.69 25.86
C LEU A 175 -3.97 -7.40 25.34
N SER A 176 -3.01 -7.08 26.22
CA SER A 176 -1.61 -6.83 25.82
C SER A 176 -0.96 -8.03 25.10
N GLY A 177 -1.24 -9.26 25.57
CA GLY A 177 -0.78 -10.48 24.92
C GLY A 177 -1.42 -10.72 23.55
N PHE A 178 -2.71 -10.43 23.42
CA PHE A 178 -3.39 -10.50 22.13
C PHE A 178 -2.85 -9.45 21.14
N LEU A 179 -2.61 -8.22 21.59
CA LEU A 179 -2.00 -7.16 20.77
C LEU A 179 -0.57 -7.51 20.34
N HIS A 180 0.17 -8.27 21.16
CA HIS A 180 1.47 -8.82 20.75
C HIS A 180 1.31 -9.81 19.60
N ALA A 181 0.42 -10.78 19.70
CA ALA A 181 0.11 -11.69 18.60
C ALA A 181 -0.37 -10.95 17.35
N TYR A 182 -1.27 -9.98 17.51
CA TYR A 182 -1.74 -9.13 16.41
C TYR A 182 -0.62 -8.38 15.70
N SER A 183 0.31 -7.80 16.46
CA SER A 183 1.47 -7.10 15.90
C SER A 183 2.42 -8.04 15.14
N LEU A 184 2.52 -9.30 15.57
CA LEU A 184 3.30 -10.33 14.88
C LEU A 184 2.60 -10.74 13.58
N VAL A 185 1.30 -11.02 13.61
CA VAL A 185 0.55 -11.38 12.39
C VAL A 185 0.63 -10.27 11.34
N CYS A 186 0.42 -9.01 11.74
CA CYS A 186 0.53 -7.87 10.80
C CYS A 186 1.90 -7.77 10.13
N SER A 187 2.97 -8.09 10.86
CA SER A 187 4.34 -7.84 10.41
C SER A 187 5.04 -9.07 9.80
N ARG A 188 4.47 -10.27 9.93
CA ARG A 188 5.16 -11.54 9.63
C ARG A 188 4.32 -12.59 8.93
N ALA A 189 2.99 -12.47 8.91
CA ALA A 189 2.15 -13.47 8.27
C ALA A 189 2.18 -13.33 6.74
N PHE A 190 2.05 -14.46 6.06
CA PHE A 190 1.98 -14.58 4.61
C PHE A 190 0.67 -15.21 4.18
N LEU A 191 0.18 -14.81 3.01
CA LEU A 191 -0.90 -15.54 2.35
C LEU A 191 -0.28 -16.79 1.70
N VAL A 192 -0.68 -17.99 2.16
CA VAL A 192 -0.05 -19.26 1.76
C VAL A 192 -0.76 -19.89 0.56
N ASP A 193 -2.06 -20.15 0.69
CA ASP A 193 -2.91 -20.75 -0.35
C ASP A 193 -4.40 -20.56 -0.01
N ALA A 194 -5.29 -21.13 -0.84
CA ALA A 194 -6.75 -21.05 -0.65
C ALA A 194 -7.27 -21.79 0.60
N TYR A 195 -6.48 -22.70 1.20
CA TYR A 195 -6.88 -23.47 2.39
C TYR A 195 -6.38 -22.85 3.68
N HIS A 196 -5.07 -22.61 3.77
CA HIS A 196 -4.40 -22.03 4.93
C HIS A 196 -4.69 -20.53 5.08
N GLY A 197 -4.83 -19.80 3.97
CA GLY A 197 -5.00 -18.36 3.99
C GLY A 197 -3.80 -17.65 4.65
N LEU A 198 -4.08 -16.60 5.42
CA LEU A 198 -3.06 -15.83 6.14
C LEU A 198 -2.46 -16.67 7.27
N SER A 199 -1.14 -16.86 7.25
CA SER A 199 -0.44 -17.81 8.12
C SER A 199 0.94 -17.34 8.55
N MET A 200 1.42 -17.83 9.70
CA MET A 200 2.79 -17.67 10.15
C MET A 200 3.65 -18.78 9.52
N VAL A 201 4.62 -18.38 8.69
CA VAL A 201 5.48 -19.29 7.92
C VAL A 201 6.90 -19.26 8.52
N PRO A 202 7.32 -20.29 9.26
CA PRO A 202 8.64 -20.33 9.88
C PRO A 202 9.75 -20.14 8.85
N VAL A 203 10.84 -19.47 9.23
CA VAL A 203 11.98 -19.11 8.33
C VAL A 203 11.64 -18.03 7.31
N ALA A 204 10.51 -18.13 6.60
CA ALA A 204 10.07 -17.11 5.64
C ALA A 204 9.89 -15.74 6.31
N ASP A 205 9.34 -15.72 7.53
CA ASP A 205 9.15 -14.52 8.34
C ASP A 205 10.44 -13.92 8.94
N ALA A 206 11.59 -14.57 8.74
CA ALA A 206 12.89 -14.07 9.20
C ALA A 206 13.58 -13.17 8.16
N PHE A 207 13.16 -13.22 6.89
CA PHE A 207 13.73 -12.38 5.83
C PHE A 207 13.15 -10.96 5.91
N ASN A 208 14.01 -9.97 6.11
CA ASN A 208 13.62 -8.55 6.13
C ASN A 208 13.18 -8.04 4.77
N HIS A 209 12.54 -6.87 4.72
CA HIS A 209 12.04 -6.28 3.49
C HIS A 209 13.05 -5.36 2.79
N ALA A 210 13.10 -5.46 1.47
CA ALA A 210 13.58 -4.41 0.58
C ALA A 210 12.74 -4.37 -0.70
N GLN A 211 12.59 -3.20 -1.33
CA GLN A 211 11.98 -3.10 -2.67
C GLN A 211 12.82 -3.87 -3.70
N ASN A 212 14.16 -3.74 -3.60
CA ASN A 212 15.11 -4.54 -4.36
C ASN A 212 15.42 -5.84 -3.61
N ASN A 213 14.43 -6.72 -3.53
CA ASN A 213 14.53 -7.99 -2.81
C ASN A 213 15.36 -9.05 -3.57
N HIS A 214 15.90 -9.98 -2.80
CA HIS A 214 16.66 -11.13 -3.28
C HIS A 214 15.77 -12.36 -3.46
N VAL A 215 14.82 -12.56 -2.55
CA VAL A 215 13.95 -13.74 -2.48
C VAL A 215 12.48 -13.33 -2.45
N GLN A 216 11.60 -14.24 -2.83
CA GLN A 216 10.14 -14.11 -2.70
C GLN A 216 9.54 -15.42 -2.18
N LEU A 217 8.41 -15.33 -1.49
CA LEU A 217 7.62 -16.49 -1.15
C LEU A 217 6.98 -17.08 -2.43
N ALA A 218 7.05 -18.38 -2.60
CA ALA A 218 6.37 -19.12 -3.65
C ALA A 218 5.59 -20.28 -3.02
N SER A 219 4.37 -20.50 -3.49
CA SER A 219 3.49 -21.57 -3.01
C SER A 219 2.49 -21.90 -4.12
N GLU A 220 2.13 -23.16 -4.24
CA GLU A 220 0.97 -23.56 -5.06
C GLU A 220 -0.31 -23.11 -4.35
N TYR A 221 -0.97 -22.12 -4.94
CA TYR A 221 -2.12 -21.43 -4.34
C TYR A 221 -3.45 -22.15 -4.56
N ASP A 222 -3.60 -22.77 -5.74
CA ASP A 222 -4.83 -23.41 -6.21
C ASP A 222 -4.97 -24.82 -5.63
N VAL A 223 -5.19 -24.87 -4.31
CA VAL A 223 -5.53 -26.10 -3.57
C VAL A 223 -7.03 -26.13 -3.28
N CYS A 224 -7.57 -27.32 -2.98
CA CYS A 224 -8.93 -27.45 -2.47
C CYS A 224 -9.11 -26.58 -1.20
N PRO A 225 -10.03 -25.59 -1.18
CA PRO A 225 -10.23 -24.72 -0.01
C PRO A 225 -10.74 -25.42 1.25
N GLU A 226 -11.24 -26.66 1.11
CA GLU A 226 -11.80 -27.46 2.21
C GLU A 226 -10.79 -28.39 2.87
N CYS A 227 -9.90 -29.01 2.09
CA CYS A 227 -8.95 -30.00 2.60
C CYS A 227 -7.48 -29.72 2.29
N GLY A 228 -7.17 -28.67 1.52
CA GLY A 228 -5.82 -28.29 1.14
C GLY A 228 -5.14 -29.26 0.16
N SER A 229 -5.91 -30.15 -0.48
CA SER A 229 -5.32 -31.07 -1.46
C SER A 229 -4.93 -30.33 -2.74
N LEU A 230 -3.69 -30.55 -3.19
CA LEU A 230 -3.22 -30.18 -4.53
C LEU A 230 -3.72 -31.13 -5.62
N ALA A 231 -4.11 -32.34 -5.25
CA ALA A 231 -4.61 -33.35 -6.18
C ALA A 231 -6.13 -33.38 -6.17
N GLU A 232 -6.71 -34.07 -7.17
CA GLU A 232 -8.15 -34.30 -7.20
C GLU A 232 -8.62 -34.96 -5.89
N CYS A 233 -9.63 -34.36 -5.29
CA CYS A 233 -10.17 -34.74 -3.99
C CYS A 233 -11.69 -34.89 -4.07
N PRO A 234 -12.33 -35.47 -3.03
CA PRO A 234 -13.79 -35.65 -3.02
C PRO A 234 -14.61 -34.36 -3.19
N HIS A 235 -14.02 -33.19 -2.91
CA HIS A 235 -14.70 -31.89 -3.03
C HIS A 235 -14.73 -31.35 -4.47
N ASP A 236 -14.02 -31.97 -5.41
CA ASP A 236 -14.03 -31.54 -6.83
C ASP A 236 -15.22 -32.12 -7.63
N GLN A 237 -16.01 -33.00 -7.02
CA GLN A 237 -17.05 -33.78 -7.70
C GLN A 237 -18.44 -33.13 -7.74
N GLU A 238 -18.61 -31.88 -7.29
CA GLU A 238 -19.96 -31.26 -7.26
C GLU A 238 -20.53 -30.86 -8.64
N ASP A 239 -19.75 -30.89 -9.74
CA ASP A 239 -20.22 -30.45 -11.08
C ASP A 239 -19.93 -31.37 -12.28
N SER A 240 -19.41 -32.60 -12.11
CA SER A 240 -19.06 -33.48 -13.24
C SER A 240 -20.03 -34.67 -13.42
N ILE A 241 -20.84 -34.63 -14.48
CA ILE A 241 -21.72 -35.75 -14.92
C ILE A 241 -20.93 -36.86 -15.67
N GLU A 242 -19.63 -36.70 -15.92
CA GLU A 242 -18.83 -37.73 -16.58
C GLU A 242 -17.74 -38.33 -15.67
N PRO A 243 -17.58 -39.67 -15.64
CA PRO A 243 -16.53 -40.31 -14.88
C PRO A 243 -15.19 -40.03 -15.54
N SER A 244 -14.45 -39.05 -15.03
CA SER A 244 -13.12 -38.71 -15.53
C SER A 244 -12.07 -39.74 -15.09
N ARG A 245 -11.07 -39.92 -15.95
CA ARG A 245 -10.06 -40.96 -15.88
C ARG A 245 -9.06 -40.67 -14.78
N HIS A 246 -8.83 -41.66 -13.93
CA HIS A 246 -7.71 -41.73 -13.01
C HIS A 246 -6.38 -41.54 -13.75
N GLU A 247 -5.80 -40.35 -13.67
CA GLU A 247 -4.37 -40.16 -13.91
C GLU A 247 -3.66 -40.16 -12.54
N HIS A 248 -2.62 -40.98 -12.48
CA HIS A 248 -1.87 -41.29 -11.27
C HIS A 248 -1.27 -40.01 -10.65
N PRO A 249 -1.23 -39.89 -9.30
CA PRO A 249 -0.63 -38.75 -8.64
C PRO A 249 0.83 -38.63 -9.09
N ALA A 250 1.24 -37.41 -9.45
CA ALA A 250 2.65 -37.08 -9.54
C ALA A 250 3.32 -37.50 -8.22
N GLU A 251 4.42 -38.24 -8.33
CA GLU A 251 5.19 -38.83 -7.23
C GLU A 251 5.34 -37.86 -6.04
N ASP A 252 4.79 -38.22 -4.87
CA ASP A 252 5.16 -37.79 -3.49
C ASP A 252 5.91 -36.43 -3.35
N VAL A 253 5.47 -35.38 -4.06
CA VAL A 253 6.05 -34.05 -3.94
C VAL A 253 5.50 -33.49 -2.66
N MET A 254 6.37 -33.31 -1.67
CA MET A 254 6.02 -32.67 -0.41
C MET A 254 5.48 -31.26 -0.71
N ASP A 255 4.23 -31.00 -0.35
CA ASP A 255 3.60 -29.69 -0.54
C ASP A 255 4.25 -28.66 0.39
N THR A 256 5.00 -27.73 -0.20
CA THR A 256 5.83 -26.76 0.52
C THR A 256 5.48 -25.33 0.13
N VAL A 257 5.81 -24.42 1.04
CA VAL A 257 5.96 -23.01 0.79
C VAL A 257 7.45 -22.72 0.74
N ASP A 258 7.91 -22.11 -0.34
CA ASP A 258 9.34 -21.93 -0.61
C ASP A 258 9.73 -20.45 -0.55
N MET A 259 10.93 -20.17 -0.04
CA MET A 259 11.61 -18.90 -0.26
C MET A 259 12.51 -19.04 -1.47
N VAL A 260 12.18 -18.39 -2.58
CA VAL A 260 12.84 -18.58 -3.88
C VAL A 260 13.68 -17.37 -4.26
N ALA A 261 14.92 -17.59 -4.70
CA ALA A 261 15.78 -16.53 -5.21
C ALA A 261 15.25 -15.99 -6.56
N VAL A 262 14.92 -14.70 -6.59
CA VAL A 262 14.45 -13.99 -7.81
C VAL A 262 15.53 -13.11 -8.43
N ARG A 263 16.65 -12.91 -7.71
CA ARG A 263 17.84 -12.17 -8.17
C ARG A 263 19.12 -12.86 -7.67
N PRO A 264 20.29 -12.58 -8.27
CA PRO A 264 21.55 -13.10 -7.76
C PRO A 264 21.79 -12.61 -6.34
N ILE A 265 22.28 -13.49 -5.48
CA ILE A 265 22.58 -13.20 -4.08
C ILE A 265 24.10 -13.27 -3.91
N PRO A 266 24.81 -12.15 -3.69
CA PRO A 266 26.23 -12.15 -3.36
C PRO A 266 26.51 -12.96 -2.09
N ALA A 267 27.76 -13.39 -1.88
CA ALA A 267 28.14 -14.02 -0.61
C ALA A 267 28.37 -12.95 0.48
N GLY A 268 27.96 -13.24 1.72
CA GLY A 268 28.24 -12.40 2.89
C GLY A 268 27.31 -11.19 3.04
N VAL A 269 26.17 -11.18 2.35
CA VAL A 269 25.16 -10.11 2.44
C VAL A 269 23.87 -10.60 3.10
N GLU A 270 23.12 -9.67 3.69
CA GLU A 270 21.76 -9.92 4.15
C GLU A 270 20.83 -10.17 2.95
N ILE A 271 19.93 -11.14 3.13
CA ILE A 271 18.98 -11.57 2.12
C ILE A 271 17.63 -10.96 2.49
N PHE A 272 17.02 -10.30 1.51
CA PHE A 272 15.80 -9.53 1.70
C PHE A 272 14.67 -10.16 0.89
N ASN A 273 13.49 -10.24 1.50
CA ASN A 273 12.22 -10.57 0.88
C ASN A 273 11.50 -9.28 0.41
N THR A 274 10.42 -9.44 -0.34
CA THR A 274 9.40 -8.39 -0.50
C THR A 274 8.20 -8.69 0.38
N TYR A 275 7.68 -7.69 1.09
CA TYR A 275 6.42 -7.81 1.83
C TYR A 275 5.20 -7.52 0.92
N GLY A 276 5.47 -7.05 -0.30
CA GLY A 276 4.52 -6.69 -1.32
C GLY A 276 5.19 -5.73 -2.29
N ALA A 277 5.12 -6.00 -3.60
CA ALA A 277 5.85 -5.22 -4.61
C ALA A 277 5.39 -3.75 -4.70
N HIS A 278 4.18 -3.44 -4.23
CA HIS A 278 3.55 -2.12 -4.34
C HIS A 278 3.18 -1.53 -2.96
N LEU A 279 3.85 -1.98 -1.89
CA LEU A 279 3.62 -1.42 -0.56
C LEU A 279 4.39 -0.10 -0.38
N GLY A 280 3.65 1.00 -0.24
CA GLY A 280 4.19 2.28 0.20
C GLY A 280 4.44 2.35 1.71
N ASN A 281 5.18 3.38 2.12
CA ASN A 281 5.55 3.69 3.50
C ASN A 281 4.37 3.81 4.45
N ALA A 282 3.20 4.23 3.96
CA ALA A 282 1.99 4.28 4.77
C ALA A 282 1.63 2.89 5.33
N ALA A 283 1.62 1.89 4.44
CA ALA A 283 1.33 0.50 4.79
C ALA A 283 2.50 -0.14 5.55
N LEU A 284 3.75 0.16 5.18
CA LEU A 284 4.94 -0.31 5.91
C LEU A 284 4.93 0.16 7.36
N LEU A 285 4.63 1.44 7.60
CA LEU A 285 4.58 2.00 8.94
C LEU A 285 3.38 1.46 9.73
N ALA A 286 2.21 1.38 9.09
CA ALA A 286 0.98 0.88 9.70
C ALA A 286 1.05 -0.59 10.15
N ARG A 287 1.69 -1.45 9.35
CA ARG A 287 1.65 -2.91 9.50
C ARG A 287 2.97 -3.54 9.97
N TYR A 288 4.10 -2.89 9.70
CA TYR A 288 5.44 -3.42 9.99
C TYR A 288 6.26 -2.51 10.92
N GLY A 289 5.90 -1.24 11.06
CA GLY A 289 6.50 -0.32 12.04
C GLY A 289 7.83 0.30 11.61
N PHE A 290 8.05 0.48 10.30
CA PHE A 290 9.20 1.20 9.74
C PHE A 290 8.81 1.94 8.45
N VAL A 291 9.68 2.85 8.00
CA VAL A 291 9.62 3.53 6.70
C VAL A 291 10.92 3.32 5.93
N LEU A 292 10.84 3.37 4.60
CA LEU A 292 11.97 3.35 3.68
C LEU A 292 12.21 4.76 3.15
N ASP A 293 13.47 5.10 2.96
CA ASP A 293 13.87 6.32 2.24
C ASP A 293 13.64 6.14 0.73
N GLY A 294 13.05 7.14 0.08
CA GLY A 294 12.81 7.14 -1.38
C GLY A 294 11.90 6.01 -1.90
N CYS A 295 10.80 5.71 -1.20
CA CYS A 295 9.89 4.63 -1.59
C CYS A 295 9.06 4.99 -2.84
N GLU A 296 9.40 4.42 -4.01
CA GLU A 296 8.66 4.63 -5.28
C GLU A 296 7.18 4.19 -5.24
N ALA A 297 6.82 3.31 -4.30
CA ALA A 297 5.44 2.86 -4.12
C ALA A 297 4.58 3.83 -3.27
N ASP A 298 5.15 4.95 -2.81
CA ASP A 298 4.42 5.95 -2.04
C ASP A 298 3.36 6.64 -2.90
N LYS A 299 2.16 6.72 -2.33
CA LYS A 299 1.01 7.39 -2.93
C LYS A 299 0.17 8.06 -1.86
N VAL A 300 -0.43 9.18 -2.21
CA VAL A 300 -1.42 9.90 -1.38
C VAL A 300 -2.77 9.78 -2.06
N THR A 301 -3.70 9.07 -1.41
CA THR A 301 -5.02 8.79 -1.97
C THR A 301 -6.11 9.71 -1.43
N PHE A 302 -7.16 9.84 -2.22
CA PHE A 302 -8.34 10.64 -1.94
C PHE A 302 -9.62 9.80 -2.07
N GLY A 303 -10.70 10.27 -1.46
CA GLY A 303 -12.02 9.62 -1.50
C GLY A 303 -12.38 8.86 -0.23
N TRP A 304 -11.42 8.59 0.65
CA TRP A 304 -11.65 7.95 1.96
C TRP A 304 -12.00 8.98 3.07
N PRO A 305 -12.69 8.58 4.16
CA PRO A 305 -13.08 9.47 5.26
C PRO A 305 -11.89 10.14 5.97
N GLY A 306 -11.61 11.40 5.64
CA GLY A 306 -10.47 12.16 6.16
C GLY A 306 -9.52 12.69 5.08
N SER A 307 -9.59 12.17 3.85
CA SER A 307 -8.81 12.64 2.69
C SER A 307 -9.13 14.07 2.23
N GLY A 308 -10.25 14.64 2.68
CA GLY A 308 -10.71 15.97 2.26
C GLY A 308 -11.51 15.97 0.95
N LEU A 309 -11.57 14.83 0.25
CA LEU A 309 -12.39 14.60 -0.91
C LEU A 309 -13.61 13.75 -0.52
N VAL A 310 -14.82 14.20 -0.86
CA VAL A 310 -16.04 13.40 -0.73
C VAL A 310 -16.63 13.20 -2.12
N LEU A 311 -16.64 11.95 -2.59
CA LEU A 311 -17.31 11.59 -3.83
C LEU A 311 -18.82 11.70 -3.60
N ARG A 312 -19.49 12.62 -4.31
CA ARG A 312 -20.94 12.81 -4.22
C ARG A 312 -21.67 11.72 -5.02
N ASN A 313 -22.95 11.49 -4.70
CA ASN A 313 -23.86 10.54 -5.35
C ASN A 313 -23.85 10.68 -6.89
N GLN A 314 -22.99 9.93 -7.57
CA GLN A 314 -22.89 9.76 -9.04
C GLN A 314 -21.71 8.84 -9.40
N HIS A 315 -21.45 7.81 -8.57
CA HIS A 315 -20.27 6.96 -8.71
C HIS A 315 -20.25 6.20 -10.05
N GLU A 316 -21.39 5.64 -10.48
CA GLU A 316 -21.51 4.93 -11.75
C GLU A 316 -21.20 5.84 -12.94
N ASP A 317 -21.82 7.02 -13.01
CA ASP A 317 -21.56 8.02 -14.07
C ASP A 317 -20.08 8.42 -14.12
N PHE A 318 -19.42 8.55 -12.97
CA PHE A 318 -18.00 8.89 -12.89
C PHE A 318 -17.12 7.76 -13.44
N VAL A 319 -17.39 6.51 -13.05
CA VAL A 319 -16.65 5.33 -13.53
C VAL A 319 -16.81 5.19 -15.05
N GLU A 320 -18.01 5.37 -15.60
CA GLU A 320 -18.22 5.29 -17.06
C GLU A 320 -17.44 6.37 -17.82
N ILE A 321 -17.52 7.63 -17.39
CA ILE A 321 -16.74 8.74 -18.01
C ILE A 321 -15.25 8.46 -17.91
N PHE A 322 -14.77 7.98 -16.76
CA PHE A 322 -13.37 7.60 -16.59
C PHE A 322 -12.94 6.52 -17.58
N GLN A 323 -13.74 5.47 -17.77
CA GLN A 323 -13.42 4.40 -18.71
C GLN A 323 -13.40 4.89 -20.17
N GLU A 324 -14.34 5.76 -20.55
CA GLU A 324 -14.36 6.37 -21.89
C GLU A 324 -13.10 7.24 -22.12
N VAL A 325 -12.73 8.06 -21.13
CA VAL A 325 -11.51 8.89 -21.20
C VAL A 325 -10.26 8.01 -21.22
N LYS A 326 -10.15 7.01 -20.32
CA LYS A 326 -9.04 6.04 -20.26
C LYS A 326 -8.86 5.35 -21.60
N SER A 327 -9.93 4.91 -22.25
CA SER A 327 -9.84 4.31 -23.59
C SER A 327 -9.39 5.30 -24.66
N GLY A 328 -9.70 6.59 -24.51
CA GLY A 328 -9.32 7.64 -25.46
C GLY A 328 -7.89 8.15 -25.31
N VAL A 329 -7.33 8.16 -24.10
CA VAL A 329 -6.03 8.79 -23.81
C VAL A 329 -5.02 7.92 -23.07
N GLY A 330 -5.41 6.76 -22.54
CA GLY A 330 -4.57 5.89 -21.68
C GLY A 330 -3.14 5.68 -22.20
N PRO A 331 -2.95 5.25 -23.46
CA PRO A 331 -1.60 5.04 -24.02
C PRO A 331 -0.69 6.28 -24.07
N LEU A 332 -1.26 7.48 -23.92
CA LEU A 332 -0.53 8.75 -23.93
C LEU A 332 -0.29 9.28 -22.51
N VAL A 333 -0.91 8.70 -21.48
CA VAL A 333 -0.76 9.17 -20.09
C VAL A 333 0.68 8.99 -19.61
N ASP A 334 1.34 7.89 -19.99
CA ASP A 334 2.74 7.60 -19.64
C ASP A 334 3.75 8.65 -20.15
N VAL A 335 3.36 9.48 -21.11
CA VAL A 335 4.20 10.57 -21.66
C VAL A 335 3.98 11.89 -20.91
N SER A 336 2.92 12.00 -20.11
CA SER A 336 2.59 13.22 -19.38
C SER A 336 3.50 13.43 -18.18
N SER A 337 3.93 14.67 -17.96
CA SER A 337 4.67 15.01 -16.73
C SER A 337 3.75 15.26 -15.54
N SER A 338 2.47 15.56 -15.79
CA SER A 338 1.46 15.91 -14.79
C SER A 338 0.64 14.72 -14.32
N LEU A 339 0.51 13.70 -15.19
CA LEU A 339 -0.43 12.60 -15.02
C LEU A 339 0.27 11.26 -15.05
N TYR A 340 -0.28 10.31 -14.30
CA TYR A 340 0.11 8.90 -14.37
C TYR A 340 -1.12 8.00 -14.43
N GLU A 341 -0.94 6.81 -15.01
CA GLU A 341 -1.94 5.75 -14.98
C GLU A 341 -1.62 4.78 -13.83
N SER A 342 -2.61 4.52 -12.97
CA SER A 342 -2.47 3.50 -11.94
C SER A 342 -2.40 2.15 -12.66
N GLY A 343 -1.28 1.44 -12.60
CA GLY A 343 -1.08 0.14 -13.25
C GLY A 343 -1.97 -1.01 -12.74
N ASP A 344 -2.99 -0.68 -11.94
CA ASP A 344 -4.03 -1.60 -11.52
C ASP A 344 -5.01 -1.79 -12.69
N ASP A 345 -5.20 -3.03 -13.14
CA ASP A 345 -6.15 -3.40 -14.20
C ASP A 345 -7.62 -3.31 -13.73
N THR A 346 -7.87 -2.49 -12.71
CA THR A 346 -9.17 -2.28 -12.09
C THR A 346 -10.04 -1.35 -12.93
N LYS A 347 -11.35 -1.60 -12.89
CA LYS A 347 -12.34 -0.71 -13.49
C LYS A 347 -12.50 0.60 -12.70
N GLU A 348 -12.02 0.62 -11.46
CA GLU A 348 -12.21 1.76 -10.58
C GLU A 348 -11.10 2.81 -10.78
N PRO A 349 -11.46 4.09 -10.91
CA PRO A 349 -10.49 5.16 -11.01
C PRO A 349 -9.71 5.32 -9.71
N SER A 350 -8.39 5.23 -9.81
CA SER A 350 -7.51 5.67 -8.74
C SER A 350 -7.61 7.19 -8.57
N LEU A 351 -7.77 7.66 -7.34
CA LEU A 351 -7.81 9.07 -6.97
C LEU A 351 -6.61 9.38 -6.10
N SER A 352 -5.45 9.58 -6.69
CA SER A 352 -4.21 9.73 -5.93
C SER A 352 -3.16 10.60 -6.62
N VAL A 353 -2.11 10.90 -5.84
CA VAL A 353 -0.85 11.48 -6.28
C VAL A 353 0.27 10.48 -5.98
N ASN A 354 1.15 10.19 -6.95
CA ASN A 354 2.28 9.25 -6.78
C ASN A 354 3.52 9.90 -6.15
N SER A 355 4.59 9.14 -5.93
CA SER A 355 5.85 9.61 -5.34
C SER A 355 6.51 10.76 -6.11
N ASP A 356 6.25 10.88 -7.42
CA ASP A 356 6.79 11.95 -8.27
C ASP A 356 5.94 13.23 -8.25
N GLY A 357 4.85 13.25 -7.47
CA GLY A 357 3.94 14.40 -7.42
C GLY A 357 2.98 14.47 -8.61
N GLN A 358 2.85 13.42 -9.42
CA GLN A 358 1.92 13.36 -10.54
C GLN A 358 0.52 13.00 -10.04
N ALA A 359 -0.52 13.60 -10.62
CA ALA A 359 -1.90 13.23 -10.32
C ALA A 359 -2.32 12.02 -11.16
N SER A 360 -3.06 11.10 -10.57
CA SER A 360 -3.65 9.98 -11.32
C SER A 360 -4.64 10.49 -12.38
N LEU A 361 -4.78 9.75 -13.49
CA LEU A 361 -5.79 10.04 -14.50
C LEU A 361 -7.20 10.15 -13.87
N GLY A 362 -7.53 9.29 -12.91
CA GLY A 362 -8.83 9.34 -12.22
C GLY A 362 -9.04 10.64 -11.45
N LEU A 363 -8.01 11.15 -10.76
CA LEU A 363 -8.08 12.43 -10.05
C LEU A 363 -8.27 13.61 -11.02
N PHE A 364 -7.60 13.58 -12.16
CA PHE A 364 -7.79 14.57 -13.23
C PHE A 364 -9.20 14.52 -13.81
N VAL A 365 -9.70 13.32 -14.16
CA VAL A 365 -11.06 13.16 -14.68
C VAL A 365 -12.10 13.62 -13.67
N TRP A 366 -11.92 13.33 -12.38
CA TRP A 366 -12.79 13.83 -11.31
C TRP A 366 -12.83 15.37 -11.30
N ALA A 367 -11.67 16.03 -11.30
CA ALA A 367 -11.60 17.49 -11.28
C ALA A 367 -12.24 18.10 -12.54
N ALA A 368 -11.85 17.62 -13.73
CA ALA A 368 -12.33 18.14 -15.01
C ALA A 368 -13.82 17.89 -15.23
N ARG A 369 -14.35 16.73 -14.82
CA ARG A 369 -15.78 16.41 -14.88
C ARG A 369 -16.60 17.38 -14.04
N ASN A 370 -16.18 17.65 -12.80
CA ASN A 370 -16.92 18.56 -11.91
C ASN A 370 -16.95 19.98 -12.47
N VAL A 371 -15.81 20.47 -12.98
CA VAL A 371 -15.76 21.77 -13.66
C VAL A 371 -16.68 21.78 -14.89
N ALA A 372 -16.62 20.75 -15.73
CA ALA A 372 -17.45 20.68 -16.94
C ALA A 372 -18.95 20.66 -16.61
N LEU A 373 -19.36 19.92 -15.58
CA LEU A 373 -20.76 19.88 -15.12
C LEU A 373 -21.25 21.24 -14.62
N ASP A 374 -20.42 21.97 -13.88
CA ASP A 374 -20.77 23.30 -13.39
C ASP A 374 -20.97 24.30 -14.54
N GLU A 375 -20.13 24.23 -15.59
CA GLU A 375 -20.23 25.08 -16.79
C GLU A 375 -21.42 24.71 -17.69
N LEU A 376 -21.81 23.43 -17.74
CA LEU A 376 -22.88 22.89 -18.60
C LEU A 376 -24.30 23.08 -18.04
N SER A 377 -24.50 23.97 -17.05
CA SER A 377 -25.75 24.24 -16.30
C SER A 377 -26.97 24.74 -17.15
N SER A 378 -27.29 24.09 -18.27
CA SER A 378 -28.37 24.36 -19.22
C SER A 378 -29.30 23.12 -19.37
N PRO A 379 -30.56 23.27 -19.88
CA PRO A 379 -31.71 22.39 -19.56
C PRO A 379 -31.56 20.92 -20.02
N PRO A 380 -32.40 20.00 -19.49
CA PRO A 380 -32.08 18.57 -19.46
C PRO A 380 -32.05 17.95 -20.85
N GLN A 381 -30.84 17.60 -21.29
CA GLN A 381 -30.62 16.63 -22.36
C GLN A 381 -30.61 15.22 -21.76
N ALA A 382 -30.74 14.20 -22.61
CA ALA A 382 -30.62 12.81 -22.17
C ALA A 382 -29.25 12.59 -21.51
N GLN A 383 -29.22 11.88 -20.38
CA GLN A 383 -27.98 11.67 -19.59
C GLN A 383 -26.83 11.09 -20.42
N SER A 384 -27.13 10.19 -21.39
CA SER A 384 -26.12 9.63 -22.29
C SER A 384 -25.47 10.66 -23.20
N VAL A 385 -26.23 11.64 -23.71
CA VAL A 385 -25.71 12.70 -24.59
C VAL A 385 -24.81 13.66 -23.80
N ILE A 386 -25.15 13.94 -22.54
CA ILE A 386 -24.33 14.76 -21.64
C ILE A 386 -23.02 14.04 -21.31
N ARG A 387 -23.08 12.73 -21.04
CA ARG A 387 -21.90 11.90 -20.75
C ARG A 387 -20.91 11.92 -21.92
N ASP A 388 -21.35 11.57 -23.12
CA ASP A 388 -20.49 11.52 -24.32
C ASP A 388 -19.87 12.90 -24.62
N ALA A 389 -20.63 13.99 -24.42
CA ALA A 389 -20.13 15.35 -24.59
C ALA A 389 -19.06 15.71 -23.56
N ILE A 390 -19.24 15.32 -22.30
CA ILE A 390 -18.26 15.50 -21.22
C ILE A 390 -16.99 14.70 -21.51
N SER A 391 -17.11 13.40 -21.80
CA SER A 391 -15.95 12.55 -22.13
C SER A 391 -15.16 13.12 -23.31
N GLY A 392 -15.85 13.54 -24.39
CA GLY A 392 -15.22 14.19 -25.52
C GLY A 392 -14.53 15.52 -25.19
N LEU A 393 -15.08 16.30 -24.26
CA LEU A 393 -14.45 17.53 -23.75
C LEU A 393 -13.18 17.21 -22.95
N LEU A 394 -13.23 16.22 -22.06
CA LEU A 394 -12.10 15.84 -21.22
C LEU A 394 -10.94 15.25 -22.03
N ILE A 395 -11.21 14.46 -23.06
CA ILE A 395 -10.19 13.98 -24.01
C ILE A 395 -9.49 15.16 -24.71
N ARG A 396 -10.25 16.19 -25.11
CA ARG A 396 -9.68 17.42 -25.68
C ARG A 396 -8.86 18.20 -24.64
N THR A 397 -9.35 18.31 -23.40
CA THR A 397 -8.63 18.94 -22.29
C THR A 397 -7.29 18.25 -22.02
N PHE A 398 -7.27 16.91 -22.01
CA PHE A 398 -6.02 16.15 -21.90
C PHE A 398 -5.07 16.43 -23.08
N SER A 399 -5.60 16.50 -24.31
CA SER A 399 -4.78 16.81 -25.49
C SER A 399 -4.14 18.20 -25.39
N VAL A 400 -4.86 19.19 -24.86
CA VAL A 400 -4.33 20.54 -24.58
C VAL A 400 -3.25 20.49 -23.49
N LEU A 401 -3.46 19.73 -22.41
CA LEU A 401 -2.45 19.54 -21.38
C LEU A 401 -1.14 18.99 -21.97
N LEU A 402 -1.21 17.88 -22.73
CA LEU A 402 -0.04 17.27 -23.32
C LEU A 402 0.69 18.20 -24.31
N GLN A 403 -0.06 18.99 -25.09
CA GLN A 403 0.52 20.00 -25.97
C GLN A 403 1.27 21.10 -25.19
N LEU A 404 0.73 21.56 -24.06
CA LEU A 404 1.40 22.54 -23.20
C LEU A 404 2.68 21.97 -22.57
N GLU A 405 2.65 20.72 -22.12
CA GLU A 405 3.82 20.03 -21.59
C GLU A 405 4.93 19.87 -22.64
N ILE A 406 4.56 19.47 -23.87
CA ILE A 406 5.51 19.35 -24.99
C ILE A 406 6.09 20.72 -25.36
N ARG A 407 5.27 21.78 -25.42
CA ARG A 407 5.74 23.16 -25.68
C ARG A 407 6.68 23.66 -24.59
N ARG A 408 6.44 23.31 -23.32
CA ARG A 408 7.36 23.65 -22.22
C ARG A 408 8.73 23.00 -22.40
N ASN A 409 8.76 21.82 -23.02
CA ASN A 409 9.99 21.04 -23.24
C ASN A 409 10.68 21.30 -24.59
N MET A 410 10.00 21.94 -25.55
CA MET A 410 10.50 22.21 -26.90
C MET A 410 10.35 23.70 -27.24
N ASP A 411 11.45 24.39 -27.54
CA ASP A 411 11.50 25.76 -28.11
C ASP A 411 10.92 25.78 -29.55
N SER A 412 9.67 25.35 -29.74
CA SER A 412 9.05 25.24 -31.06
C SER A 412 7.74 26.00 -31.15
N ASP A 413 7.72 26.97 -32.05
CA ASP A 413 6.55 27.70 -32.58
C ASP A 413 5.63 26.73 -33.35
N VAL A 414 4.85 25.93 -32.64
CA VAL A 414 3.78 25.13 -33.25
C VAL A 414 2.44 25.84 -33.03
N ASP A 415 1.97 26.52 -34.08
CA ASP A 415 0.63 27.10 -34.19
C ASP A 415 -0.42 26.02 -33.98
N ALA A 416 -1.04 26.04 -32.80
CA ALA A 416 -2.32 25.38 -32.55
C ALA A 416 -3.12 26.35 -31.68
N ASP A 417 -4.20 26.84 -32.28
CA ASP A 417 -5.18 27.73 -31.66
C ASP A 417 -5.83 26.95 -30.49
N PRO A 418 -5.56 27.29 -29.22
CA PRO A 418 -6.11 26.54 -28.11
C PRO A 418 -7.63 26.75 -28.09
N ILE A 419 -8.38 25.65 -28.26
CA ILE A 419 -9.84 25.65 -28.17
C ILE A 419 -10.23 26.21 -26.79
N THR A 420 -10.88 27.37 -26.76
CA THR A 420 -11.11 28.19 -25.57
C THR A 420 -11.74 27.41 -24.41
N ASP A 421 -12.70 26.53 -24.71
CA ASP A 421 -13.43 25.77 -23.69
C ASP A 421 -12.54 24.71 -23.00
N ALA A 422 -11.74 23.95 -23.74
CA ALA A 422 -10.85 22.93 -23.17
C ALA A 422 -9.76 23.56 -22.31
N LEU A 423 -9.25 24.72 -22.73
CA LEU A 423 -8.28 25.50 -21.96
C LEU A 423 -8.87 26.00 -20.63
N GLN A 424 -10.11 26.50 -20.66
CA GLN A 424 -10.82 26.94 -19.45
C GLN A 424 -11.07 25.79 -18.47
N ILE A 425 -11.47 24.61 -18.98
CA ILE A 425 -11.61 23.41 -18.14
C ILE A 425 -10.26 23.05 -17.52
N LEU A 426 -9.16 23.07 -18.29
CA LEU A 426 -7.84 22.73 -17.78
C LEU A 426 -7.41 23.65 -16.62
N VAL A 427 -7.54 24.96 -16.77
CA VAL A 427 -7.18 25.96 -15.74
C VAL A 427 -7.95 25.74 -14.45
N LYS A 428 -9.27 25.55 -14.56
CA LYS A 428 -10.14 25.33 -13.39
C LYS A 428 -9.86 23.97 -12.75
N SER A 429 -9.56 22.95 -13.54
CA SER A 429 -9.18 21.61 -13.05
C SER A 429 -7.85 21.64 -12.32
N ALA A 430 -6.86 22.35 -12.85
CA ALA A 430 -5.56 22.57 -12.22
C ALA A 430 -5.72 23.26 -10.86
N GLY A 431 -6.53 24.32 -10.79
CA GLY A 431 -6.88 24.97 -9.51
C GLY A 431 -7.56 24.02 -8.52
N THR A 432 -8.47 23.17 -9.00
CA THR A 432 -9.16 22.18 -8.16
C THR A 432 -8.19 21.15 -7.58
N ILE A 433 -7.24 20.64 -8.38
CA ILE A 433 -6.23 19.66 -7.94
C ILE A 433 -5.24 20.31 -6.97
N SER A 434 -4.75 21.52 -7.26
CA SER A 434 -3.84 22.23 -6.37
C SER A 434 -4.50 22.54 -5.02
N ASP A 435 -5.73 23.05 -5.03
CA ASP A 435 -6.49 23.39 -3.82
C ASP A 435 -6.77 22.15 -2.96
N LEU A 436 -7.04 21.00 -3.60
CA LEU A 436 -7.19 19.72 -2.91
C LEU A 436 -5.91 19.32 -2.18
N CYS A 437 -4.76 19.39 -2.86
CA CYS A 437 -3.45 19.08 -2.27
C CYS A 437 -3.11 20.05 -1.11
N ARG A 438 -3.31 21.36 -1.30
CA ARG A 438 -3.10 22.39 -0.27
C ARG A 438 -4.02 22.19 0.94
N THR A 439 -5.28 21.81 0.70
CA THR A 439 -6.24 21.50 1.76
C THR A 439 -5.80 20.30 2.58
N ARG A 440 -5.30 19.24 1.93
CA ARG A 440 -4.76 18.05 2.60
C ARG A 440 -3.54 18.40 3.45
N LEU A 441 -2.58 19.17 2.89
CA LEU A 441 -1.39 19.67 3.61
C LEU A 441 -1.76 20.44 4.88
N GLY A 442 -2.79 21.30 4.84
CA GLY A 442 -3.22 22.10 5.99
C GLY A 442 -3.92 21.31 7.11
N ARG A 443 -4.30 20.05 6.86
CA ARG A 443 -4.98 19.18 7.83
C ARG A 443 -4.08 18.07 8.37
N ALA A 444 -3.05 17.69 7.61
CA ALA A 444 -2.10 16.64 7.97
C ALA A 444 -1.17 17.06 9.11
N GLY A 445 -0.86 16.11 9.99
CA GLY A 445 0.10 16.27 11.09
C GLY A 445 -0.50 16.71 12.42
N HIS A 446 0.42 16.88 13.38
CA HIS A 446 0.11 17.24 14.76
C HIS A 446 -0.68 18.56 14.80
N PRO A 447 -1.80 18.64 15.54
CA PRO A 447 -2.67 19.84 15.55
C PRO A 447 -1.94 21.16 15.83
N GLU A 448 -0.96 21.14 16.74
CA GLU A 448 -0.16 22.32 17.09
C GLU A 448 0.89 22.72 16.04
N HIS A 449 1.19 21.82 15.09
CA HIS A 449 2.25 22.01 14.08
C HIS A 449 1.73 21.96 12.64
N ARG A 450 0.42 21.96 12.39
CA ARG A 450 -0.14 21.88 11.01
C ARG A 450 0.31 23.03 10.09
N ILE A 451 0.59 24.19 10.68
CA ILE A 451 1.02 25.41 9.97
C ILE A 451 2.56 25.48 9.87
N ALA A 452 3.28 24.54 10.49
CA ALA A 452 4.74 24.51 10.41
C ALA A 452 5.19 24.24 8.97
N SER A 453 6.30 24.88 8.58
CA SER A 453 6.95 24.60 7.30
C SER A 453 7.66 23.24 7.34
N SER A 454 7.87 22.64 6.16
CA SER A 454 8.64 21.39 6.03
C SER A 454 10.06 21.55 6.60
N GLN A 455 10.66 22.73 6.51
CA GLN A 455 11.94 23.04 7.17
C GLN A 455 11.85 22.94 8.70
N MET A 456 10.84 23.56 9.32
CA MET A 456 10.68 23.53 10.78
C MET A 456 10.41 22.10 11.30
N LEU A 457 9.67 21.31 10.54
CA LEU A 457 9.45 19.90 10.85
C LEU A 457 10.73 19.06 10.70
N GLY A 458 11.59 19.38 9.74
CA GLY A 458 12.93 18.80 9.60
C GLY A 458 13.84 19.13 10.79
N GLU A 459 13.87 20.39 11.22
CA GLU A 459 14.61 20.81 12.42
C GLU A 459 14.12 20.07 13.67
N LEU A 460 12.79 19.90 13.82
CA LEU A 460 12.22 19.11 14.91
C LEU A 460 12.68 17.64 14.85
N LEU A 461 12.71 17.04 13.66
CA LEU A 461 13.15 15.66 13.45
C LEU A 461 14.63 15.47 13.80
N ASP A 462 15.48 16.43 13.47
CA ASP A 462 16.91 16.43 13.79
C ASP A 462 17.16 16.54 15.30
N ASP A 463 16.36 17.36 15.99
CA ASP A 463 16.46 17.60 17.44
C ASP A 463 15.81 16.49 18.30
N LEU A 464 15.11 15.53 17.69
CA LEU A 464 14.44 14.45 18.42
C LEU A 464 15.43 13.53 19.15
N PRO A 465 15.20 13.23 20.45
CA PRO A 465 16.00 12.26 21.18
C PRO A 465 15.96 10.86 20.53
N PRO A 466 17.05 10.06 20.59
CA PRO A 466 17.12 8.73 19.96
C PRO A 466 16.03 7.75 20.41
N GLU A 467 15.51 7.89 21.64
CA GLU A 467 14.46 7.05 22.20
C GLU A 467 13.06 7.31 21.63
N LYS A 468 12.86 8.43 20.91
CA LYS A 468 11.58 8.83 20.31
C LYS A 468 11.41 8.25 18.90
N CYS A 469 11.63 6.93 18.77
CA CYS A 469 11.66 6.26 17.46
C CYS A 469 10.32 6.36 16.71
N LYS A 470 9.17 6.33 17.39
CA LYS A 470 7.87 6.34 16.70
C LYS A 470 7.52 7.73 16.19
N ILE A 471 7.80 8.77 16.98
CA ILE A 471 7.65 10.16 16.51
C ILE A 471 8.59 10.42 15.33
N ARG A 472 9.83 9.91 15.40
CA ARG A 472 10.80 9.99 14.29
C ARG A 472 10.21 9.42 13.00
N TYR A 473 9.72 8.17 13.03
CA TYR A 473 9.06 7.58 11.85
C TYR A 473 7.81 8.33 11.40
N ALA A 474 7.01 8.84 12.33
CA ALA A 474 5.83 9.63 11.99
C ALA A 474 6.18 10.93 11.28
N LEU A 475 7.24 11.62 11.72
CA LEU A 475 7.74 12.85 11.10
C LEU A 475 8.42 12.59 9.75
N GLU A 476 9.26 11.57 9.65
CA GLU A 476 9.88 11.14 8.38
C GLU A 476 8.81 10.86 7.33
N TYR A 477 7.79 10.08 7.72
CA TYR A 477 6.65 9.81 6.85
C TYR A 477 5.89 11.09 6.47
N LEU A 478 5.54 11.93 7.46
CA LEU A 478 4.79 13.17 7.23
C LEU A 478 5.54 14.12 6.29
N LEU A 479 6.84 14.30 6.47
CA LEU A 479 7.68 15.13 5.60
C LEU A 479 7.66 14.63 4.16
N ASN A 480 7.75 13.32 3.95
CA ASN A 480 7.69 12.73 2.63
C ASN A 480 6.31 12.91 1.97
N GLU A 481 5.22 12.63 2.68
CA GLU A 481 3.85 12.86 2.16
C GLU A 481 3.61 14.34 1.84
N ARG A 482 4.14 15.26 2.65
CA ARG A 482 4.07 16.70 2.38
C ARG A 482 4.84 17.06 1.11
N ALA A 483 6.03 16.51 0.90
CA ALA A 483 6.81 16.76 -0.31
C ALA A 483 6.05 16.32 -1.58
N ILE A 484 5.41 15.15 -1.56
CA ILE A 484 4.57 14.65 -2.66
C ILE A 484 3.42 15.64 -2.97
N LEU A 485 2.68 16.06 -1.95
CA LEU A 485 1.57 16.99 -2.11
C LEU A 485 2.01 18.40 -2.53
N GLU A 486 3.15 18.88 -2.02
CA GLU A 486 3.75 20.17 -2.38
C GLU A 486 4.22 20.18 -3.84
N ALA A 487 4.84 19.09 -4.30
CA ALA A 487 5.25 18.91 -5.69
C ALA A 487 4.04 18.95 -6.63
N CYS A 488 3.00 18.16 -6.33
CA CYS A 488 1.77 18.15 -7.10
C CYS A 488 1.09 19.52 -7.15
N ALA A 489 0.88 20.16 -5.98
CA ALA A 489 0.22 21.45 -5.90
C ALA A 489 0.96 22.52 -6.71
N THR A 490 2.28 22.59 -6.56
CA THR A 490 3.13 23.57 -7.25
C THR A 490 3.10 23.35 -8.76
N HIS A 491 3.21 22.09 -9.22
CA HIS A 491 3.16 21.76 -10.63
C HIS A 491 1.83 22.19 -11.29
N TRP A 492 0.69 21.91 -10.65
CA TRP A 492 -0.61 22.32 -11.16
C TRP A 492 -0.85 23.84 -11.06
N GLU A 493 -0.30 24.52 -10.05
CA GLU A 493 -0.31 25.99 -9.95
C GLU A 493 0.47 26.64 -11.09
N GLU A 494 1.66 26.13 -11.41
CA GLU A 494 2.46 26.61 -12.55
C GLU A 494 1.72 26.45 -13.88
N LEU A 495 1.11 25.28 -14.11
CA LEU A 495 0.30 25.03 -15.32
C LEU A 495 -0.86 26.03 -15.44
N ARG A 496 -1.55 26.30 -14.33
CA ARG A 496 -2.65 27.27 -14.28
C ARG A 496 -2.16 28.67 -14.63
N ASP A 497 -1.02 29.08 -14.07
CA ASP A 497 -0.49 30.43 -14.23
C ASP A 497 0.03 30.67 -15.66
N ILE A 498 0.73 29.70 -16.27
CA ILE A 498 1.15 29.74 -17.68
C ILE A 498 -0.04 29.96 -18.60
N VAL A 499 -1.12 29.21 -18.40
CA VAL A 499 -2.32 29.33 -19.23
C VAL A 499 -3.03 30.68 -19.00
N GLY A 500 -3.01 31.17 -17.76
CA GLY A 500 -3.52 32.50 -17.42
C GLY A 500 -2.79 33.64 -18.13
N GLU A 501 -1.48 33.51 -18.37
CA GLU A 501 -0.69 34.47 -19.14
C GLU A 501 -0.99 34.39 -20.65
N VAL A 502 -1.12 33.18 -21.20
CA VAL A 502 -1.49 32.95 -22.62
C VAL A 502 -2.90 33.48 -22.94
N SER A 503 -3.79 33.53 -21.95
CA SER A 503 -5.17 33.99 -22.10
C SER A 503 -5.36 35.51 -21.94
N ARG A 504 -4.30 36.29 -21.65
CA ARG A 504 -4.41 37.76 -21.53
C ARG A 504 -4.53 38.43 -22.91
N PRO A 505 -5.62 39.18 -23.18
CA PRO A 505 -5.73 39.96 -24.41
C PRO A 505 -4.79 41.17 -24.30
N GLY A 506 -3.57 41.04 -24.81
CA GLY A 506 -2.59 42.13 -24.77
C GLY A 506 -1.22 41.84 -25.37
N LEU A 507 -0.85 40.57 -25.60
CA LEU A 507 0.46 40.22 -26.17
C LEU A 507 0.46 39.94 -27.69
N GLN A 508 -0.72 39.93 -28.34
CA GLN A 508 -0.81 39.91 -29.81
C GLN A 508 -0.58 41.31 -30.44
N ASP A 509 -0.71 42.40 -29.67
CA ASP A 509 -0.57 43.77 -30.19
C ASP A 509 0.86 44.34 -30.09
N GLU A 510 1.73 43.81 -29.22
CA GLU A 510 3.10 44.32 -29.09
C GLU A 510 4.07 43.80 -30.18
N VAL A 511 3.72 42.75 -30.92
CA VAL A 511 4.52 42.28 -32.07
C VAL A 511 4.08 42.97 -33.38
N SER A 512 2.84 43.49 -33.45
CA SER A 512 2.37 44.29 -34.59
C SER A 512 2.83 45.75 -34.55
N GLY A 513 3.21 46.27 -33.37
CA GLY A 513 3.74 47.63 -33.21
C GLY A 513 5.17 47.82 -33.71
N TYR A 514 6.01 46.78 -33.66
CA TYR A 514 7.42 46.88 -34.08
C TYR A 514 7.63 46.78 -35.60
N LEU A 515 6.65 46.30 -36.36
CA LEU A 515 6.70 46.24 -37.83
C LEU A 515 6.06 47.44 -38.54
N ALA A 516 5.40 48.35 -37.78
CA ALA A 516 4.78 49.55 -38.35
C ALA A 516 5.72 50.78 -38.36
N ASP A 517 6.75 50.82 -37.50
CA ASP A 517 7.65 51.98 -37.37
C ASP A 517 8.86 51.98 -38.33
N GLU A 518 9.18 50.85 -38.98
CA GLU A 518 10.24 50.80 -40.01
C GLU A 518 9.78 51.18 -41.43
N MET A 519 8.47 51.36 -41.67
CA MET A 519 7.94 51.77 -42.98
C MET A 519 7.68 53.28 -43.15
N CYS A 520 7.94 54.11 -42.12
CA CYS A 520 7.67 55.56 -42.17
C CYS A 520 8.91 56.47 -42.12
N THR A 521 10.11 55.93 -42.31
CA THR A 521 11.36 56.72 -42.42
C THR A 521 12.16 56.41 -43.68
N SER A 522 11.51 56.51 -44.84
CA SER A 522 12.23 56.74 -46.10
C SER A 522 11.36 57.55 -47.08
N LYS A 523 11.58 58.87 -47.06
CA LYS A 523 11.29 59.77 -48.19
C LYS A 523 12.51 60.64 -48.42
#